data_AF-A0A4Z2I9E8-F1
#
_entry.id   AF-A0A4Z2I9E8-F1
#
_cell.length_a   1.000
_cell.length_b   1.000
_cell.length_c   1.000
_cell.angle_alpha   90.00
_cell.angle_beta   90.00
_cell.angle_gamma   90.00
#
_symmetry.space_group_name_H-M   'P 1'
#
loop_
_entity.id
_entity.type
_entity.pdbx_description
1 polymer ?
#
loop_
_entity_poly.entity_id
_entity_poly.type
_entity_poly.pdbx_seq_one_letter_code
_entity_poly.pdbx_strand_id
1 'polypeptide(L)'
;MSPRLLLCVVLAVHHGTRPCAGFNIDERFPVVKQGPTKGSFFGFSVALHQQTDRKYLLLAGAPKEKAALKNVNETGAVYSCPITTDATDCSRMDLVSTSKRDACVSDVGPRFVVEC
;
A
#
# COMPACT_ATOMS: atom_id res chain seq x y z
N MET A 1 11.15 39.62 -26.40
CA MET A 1 10.40 38.34 -26.49
C MET A 1 9.02 38.63 -27.04
N SER A 2 8.55 37.89 -28.05
CA SER A 2 7.25 38.17 -28.69
C SER A 2 6.11 38.01 -27.68
N PRO A 3 5.18 38.97 -27.55
CA PRO A 3 4.04 38.88 -26.62
C PRO A 3 3.16 37.65 -26.89
N ARG A 4 3.17 37.14 -28.14
CA ARG A 4 2.52 35.89 -28.50
C ARG A 4 3.17 34.67 -27.86
N LEU A 5 4.50 34.67 -27.73
CA LEU A 5 5.24 33.58 -27.11
C LEU A 5 4.97 33.54 -25.59
N LEU A 6 4.93 34.72 -24.95
CA LEU A 6 4.56 34.85 -23.54
C LEU A 6 3.13 34.34 -23.29
N LEU A 7 2.18 34.72 -24.15
CA LEU A 7 0.79 34.24 -24.05
C LEU A 7 0.69 32.72 -24.24
N CYS A 8 1.38 32.15 -25.23
CA CYS A 8 1.41 30.71 -25.43
C CYS A 8 2.00 29.95 -24.24
N VAL A 9 3.07 30.48 -23.64
CA VAL A 9 3.69 29.89 -22.44
C VAL A 9 2.74 29.95 -21.25
N VAL A 10 2.06 31.07 -21.02
CA VAL A 10 1.07 31.22 -19.94
C VAL A 10 -0.09 30.25 -20.12
N LEU A 11 -0.64 30.12 -21.32
CA LEU A 11 -1.72 29.18 -21.62
C LEU A 11 -1.27 27.72 -21.45
N ALA A 12 -0.06 27.36 -21.92
CA ALA A 12 0.49 26.02 -21.76
C ALA A 12 0.68 25.65 -20.27
N VAL A 13 1.16 26.60 -19.46
CA VAL A 13 1.30 26.42 -18.00
C VAL A 13 -0.08 26.25 -17.34
N HIS A 14 -1.08 27.04 -17.71
CA HIS A 14 -2.44 26.92 -17.14
C HIS A 14 -3.16 25.64 -17.55
N HIS A 15 -2.97 25.15 -18.77
CA HIS A 15 -3.59 23.90 -19.24
C HIS A 15 -2.84 22.66 -18.75
N GLY A 16 -1.52 22.74 -18.55
CA GLY A 16 -0.69 21.64 -18.04
C GLY A 16 -0.77 21.44 -16.52
N THR A 17 -1.35 22.39 -15.77
CA THR A 17 -1.39 22.36 -14.30
C THR A 17 -2.79 22.13 -13.72
N ARG A 18 -3.75 21.65 -14.51
CA ARG A 18 -5.04 21.22 -13.94
C ARG A 18 -4.78 20.04 -12.99
N PRO A 19 -4.98 20.20 -11.67
CA PRO A 19 -4.85 19.07 -10.77
C PRO A 19 -5.99 18.11 -11.10
N CYS A 20 -5.67 16.89 -11.52
CA CYS A 20 -6.64 15.80 -11.52
C CYS A 20 -6.99 15.50 -10.06
N ALA A 21 -8.03 16.15 -9.55
CA ALA A 21 -8.59 15.83 -8.24
C ALA A 21 -9.56 14.66 -8.41
N GLY A 22 -9.34 13.56 -7.68
CA GLY A 22 -10.36 12.54 -7.52
C GLY A 22 -11.55 13.14 -6.75
N PHE A 23 -12.76 13.01 -7.26
CA PHE A 23 -13.96 13.61 -6.67
C PHE A 23 -14.90 12.59 -6.03
N ASN A 24 -14.61 11.29 -6.20
CA ASN A 24 -15.49 10.18 -5.86
C ASN A 24 -14.89 9.24 -4.80
N ILE A 25 -13.97 9.74 -3.98
CA ILE A 25 -13.48 9.02 -2.79
C ILE A 25 -14.40 9.35 -1.61
N ASP A 26 -14.86 8.32 -0.91
CA ASP A 26 -15.67 8.49 0.31
C ASP A 26 -14.77 8.83 1.50
N GLU A 27 -14.79 10.10 1.90
CA GLU A 27 -14.08 10.58 3.09
C GLU A 27 -14.90 10.44 4.38
N ARG A 28 -16.21 10.15 4.29
CA ARG A 28 -17.11 10.08 5.46
C ARG A 28 -17.05 8.71 6.14
N PHE A 29 -16.96 7.64 5.34
CA PHE A 29 -16.95 6.27 5.84
C PHE A 29 -15.75 5.47 5.33
N PRO A 30 -14.51 5.89 5.65
CA PRO A 30 -13.33 5.16 5.23
C PRO A 30 -13.23 3.81 5.93
N VAL A 31 -12.76 2.80 5.21
CA VAL A 31 -12.30 1.55 5.81
C VAL A 31 -10.91 1.78 6.40
N VAL A 32 -10.81 1.74 7.73
CA VAL A 32 -9.55 1.95 8.45
C VAL A 32 -8.98 0.61 8.88
N LYS A 33 -7.69 0.39 8.64
CA LYS A 33 -6.94 -0.79 9.12
C LYS A 33 -5.82 -0.34 10.07
N GLN A 34 -5.63 -1.07 11.15
CA GLN A 34 -4.66 -0.75 12.19
C GLN A 34 -3.68 -1.91 12.41
N GLY A 35 -2.40 -1.56 12.51
CA GLY A 35 -1.37 -2.52 12.88
C GLY A 35 -1.41 -2.85 14.38
N PRO A 36 -1.04 -4.07 14.79
CA PRO A 36 -1.13 -4.51 16.18
C PRO A 36 -0.07 -3.88 17.09
N THR A 37 1.11 -3.54 16.55
CA THR A 37 2.23 -3.01 17.32
C THR A 37 2.38 -1.50 17.12
N LYS A 38 2.29 -0.75 18.22
CA LYS A 38 2.54 0.70 18.20
C LYS A 38 3.99 0.98 17.77
N GLY A 39 4.15 1.86 16.78
CA GLY A 39 5.48 2.26 16.29
C GLY A 39 6.09 1.31 15.24
N SER A 40 5.38 0.26 14.81
CA SER A 40 5.87 -0.66 13.76
C SER A 40 5.86 -0.07 12.35
N PHE A 41 5.32 1.15 12.20
CA PHE A 41 5.09 1.84 10.92
C PHE A 41 4.20 1.02 9.98
N PHE A 42 3.18 0.37 10.52
CA PHE A 42 2.13 -0.29 9.73
C PHE A 42 1.55 0.68 8.69
N GLY A 43 1.47 0.23 7.45
CA GLY A 43 1.03 1.05 6.31
C GLY A 43 2.14 1.87 5.66
N PHE A 44 3.42 1.62 5.99
CA PHE A 44 4.56 2.26 5.33
C PHE A 44 4.57 2.00 3.82
N SER A 45 4.11 0.82 3.40
CA SER A 45 3.81 0.46 2.01
C SER A 45 2.49 -0.31 1.95
N VAL A 46 1.77 -0.20 0.84
CA VAL A 46 0.48 -0.88 0.63
C VAL A 46 0.34 -1.42 -0.78
N ALA A 47 -0.44 -2.50 -0.93
CA ALA A 47 -0.80 -3.08 -2.22
C ALA A 47 -2.15 -3.79 -2.18
N LEU A 48 -2.79 -3.91 -3.34
CA LEU A 48 -4.06 -4.62 -3.49
C LEU A 48 -3.80 -5.98 -4.14
N HIS A 49 -3.95 -7.06 -3.37
CA HIS A 49 -3.76 -8.41 -3.86
C HIS A 49 -5.10 -9.10 -4.15
N GLN A 50 -5.21 -9.73 -5.32
CA GLN A 50 -6.34 -10.57 -5.68
C GLN A 50 -5.94 -12.05 -5.60
N GLN A 51 -6.62 -12.80 -4.73
CA GLN A 51 -6.45 -14.24 -4.62
C GLN A 51 -7.20 -14.98 -5.74
N THR A 52 -6.84 -16.25 -5.97
CA THR A 52 -7.40 -17.12 -7.03
C THR A 52 -8.93 -17.27 -6.95
N ASP A 53 -9.50 -17.18 -5.75
CA ASP A 53 -10.95 -17.22 -5.46
C ASP A 53 -11.65 -15.86 -5.64
N ARG A 54 -10.99 -14.88 -6.29
CA ARG A 54 -11.46 -13.49 -6.46
C ARG A 54 -11.65 -12.73 -5.15
N LYS A 55 -11.01 -13.18 -4.07
CA LYS A 55 -10.95 -12.43 -2.82
C LYS A 55 -9.89 -11.34 -2.91
N TYR A 56 -10.26 -10.10 -2.60
CA TYR A 56 -9.35 -8.97 -2.53
C TYR A 56 -8.83 -8.78 -1.11
N LEU A 57 -7.52 -8.63 -0.98
CA LEU A 57 -6.83 -8.34 0.26
C LEU A 57 -6.03 -7.05 0.12
N LEU A 58 -6.07 -6.21 1.14
CA LEU A 58 -5.10 -5.14 1.31
C LEU A 58 -3.85 -5.73 1.98
N LEU A 59 -2.70 -5.56 1.34
CA LEU A 59 -1.41 -5.85 1.94
C LEU A 59 -0.83 -4.58 2.52
N ALA A 60 -0.31 -4.67 3.74
CA ALA A 60 0.31 -3.55 4.43
C ALA A 60 1.68 -3.95 5.00
N GLY A 61 2.71 -3.18 4.66
CA GLY A 61 4.05 -3.32 5.22
C GLY A 61 4.17 -2.61 6.57
N ALA A 62 4.87 -3.24 7.51
CA ALA A 62 5.21 -2.68 8.82
C ALA A 62 6.71 -2.91 9.10
N PRO A 63 7.62 -2.02 8.64
CA PRO A 63 9.06 -2.27 8.65
C PRO A 63 9.68 -2.35 10.05
N LYS A 64 9.03 -1.82 11.08
CA LYS A 64 9.46 -1.90 12.49
C LYS A 64 8.66 -2.91 13.31
N GLU A 65 7.97 -3.84 12.65
CA GLU A 65 7.30 -4.91 13.36
C GLU A 65 8.31 -5.85 14.03
N LYS A 66 7.95 -6.36 15.21
CA LYS A 66 8.80 -7.27 15.97
C LYS A 66 9.10 -8.53 15.17
N ALA A 67 10.30 -9.06 15.32
CA ALA A 67 10.64 -10.31 14.64
C ALA A 67 9.76 -11.47 15.12
N ALA A 68 9.37 -12.34 14.19
CA ALA A 68 8.79 -13.63 14.53
C ALA A 68 9.86 -14.64 15.00
N LEU A 69 11.13 -14.37 14.69
CA LEU A 69 12.28 -15.20 15.02
C LEU A 69 12.85 -14.84 16.39
N LYS A 70 13.41 -15.83 17.09
CA LYS A 70 14.14 -15.60 18.35
C LYS A 70 15.46 -14.87 18.06
N ASN A 71 15.87 -13.99 18.96
CA ASN A 71 17.15 -13.25 18.93
C ASN A 71 17.29 -12.17 17.85
N VAL A 72 16.21 -11.79 17.17
CA VAL A 72 16.15 -10.59 16.32
C VAL A 72 15.04 -9.69 16.86
N ASN A 73 15.27 -8.37 16.94
CA ASN A 73 14.29 -7.46 17.53
C ASN A 73 13.26 -6.96 16.52
N GLU A 74 13.72 -6.46 15.37
CA GLU A 74 12.88 -5.86 14.33
C GLU A 74 13.30 -6.43 12.98
N THR A 75 12.45 -7.25 12.37
CA THR A 75 12.61 -7.71 10.97
C THR A 75 11.60 -7.08 10.04
N GLY A 76 10.62 -6.38 10.59
CA GLY A 76 9.41 -6.01 9.88
C GLY A 76 8.49 -7.20 9.62
N ALA A 77 7.33 -6.89 9.05
CA ALA A 77 6.31 -7.85 8.65
C ALA A 77 5.46 -7.30 7.50
N VAL A 78 4.82 -8.22 6.78
CA VAL A 78 3.70 -7.92 5.88
C VAL A 78 2.42 -8.45 6.53
N TYR A 79 1.37 -7.64 6.49
CA TYR A 79 0.04 -8.01 6.95
C TYR A 79 -0.90 -8.16 5.76
N SER A 80 -1.75 -9.18 5.80
CA SER A 80 -2.90 -9.33 4.92
C SER A 80 -4.16 -8.91 5.66
N CYS A 81 -4.92 -8.00 5.07
CA CYS A 81 -6.14 -7.43 5.64
C CYS A 81 -7.31 -7.66 4.68
N PRO A 82 -8.37 -8.36 5.09
CA PRO A 82 -9.63 -8.40 4.36
C PRO A 82 -10.22 -7.00 4.17
N ILE A 83 -10.86 -6.73 3.04
CA ILE A 83 -11.57 -5.44 2.81
C ILE A 83 -12.93 -5.49 3.53
N THR A 84 -12.89 -5.29 4.85
CA THR A 84 -14.04 -5.24 5.76
C THR A 84 -13.96 -3.99 6.64
N THR A 85 -15.03 -3.65 7.33
CA THR A 85 -15.07 -2.51 8.28
C THR A 85 -14.38 -2.79 9.61
N ASP A 86 -13.93 -4.02 9.89
CA ASP A 86 -13.15 -4.32 11.09
C ASP A 86 -11.74 -3.74 10.93
N ALA A 87 -11.28 -2.95 11.90
CA ALA A 87 -9.97 -2.31 11.83
C ALA A 87 -8.81 -3.23 12.23
N THR A 88 -9.10 -4.37 12.87
CA THR A 88 -8.12 -5.24 13.54
C THR A 88 -8.04 -6.64 12.95
N ASP A 89 -8.74 -6.90 11.84
CA ASP A 89 -8.78 -8.19 11.14
C ASP A 89 -7.55 -8.47 10.24
N CYS A 90 -6.47 -7.70 10.41
CA CYS A 90 -5.22 -7.89 9.69
C CYS A 90 -4.39 -9.01 10.32
N SER A 91 -3.95 -9.97 9.51
CA SER A 91 -3.10 -11.08 9.96
C SER A 91 -1.68 -10.97 9.41
N ARG A 92 -0.66 -11.25 10.23
CA ARG A 92 0.74 -11.32 9.77
C ARG A 92 0.90 -12.47 8.78
N MET A 93 1.50 -12.19 7.64
CA MET A 93 1.87 -13.22 6.67
C MET A 93 3.12 -13.97 7.12
N ASP A 94 3.09 -15.29 6.98
CA ASP A 94 4.27 -16.14 7.19
C ASP A 94 5.03 -16.29 5.87
N LEU A 95 6.15 -15.56 5.77
CA LEU A 95 7.04 -15.57 4.61
C LEU A 95 8.30 -16.42 4.85
N VAL A 96 8.54 -16.90 6.07
CA VAL A 96 9.80 -17.54 6.48
C VAL A 96 9.67 -19.06 6.53
N SER A 97 8.46 -19.61 6.68
CA SER A 97 8.27 -21.06 6.61
C SER A 97 8.40 -21.56 5.16
N THR A 98 9.47 -22.32 4.92
CA THR A 98 9.85 -22.92 3.63
C THR A 98 8.85 -23.95 3.07
N SER A 99 7.68 -24.13 3.70
CA SER A 99 6.65 -25.10 3.28
C SER A 99 5.54 -24.52 2.41
N LYS A 100 5.48 -23.20 2.18
CA LYS A 100 4.44 -22.61 1.31
C LYS A 100 5.06 -21.77 0.19
N ARG A 101 5.25 -22.40 -0.97
CA ARG A 101 5.68 -21.76 -2.23
C ARG A 101 4.66 -20.74 -2.78
N ASP A 102 3.57 -20.47 -2.05
CA ASP A 102 2.50 -19.54 -2.43
C ASP A 102 2.62 -18.17 -1.72
N ALA A 103 3.69 -17.94 -0.94
CA ALA A 103 3.90 -16.68 -0.23
C ALA A 103 4.53 -15.57 -1.10
N CYS A 104 4.89 -15.87 -2.35
CA CYS A 104 5.43 -14.88 -3.28
C CYS A 104 4.29 -14.00 -3.81
N VAL A 105 4.22 -12.75 -3.33
CA VAL A 105 3.24 -11.77 -3.82
C VAL A 105 3.92 -10.84 -4.82
N SER A 106 3.88 -11.21 -6.09
CA SER A 106 4.26 -10.30 -7.17
C SER A 106 3.09 -9.37 -7.50
N ASP A 107 3.17 -8.11 -7.11
CA ASP A 107 2.21 -7.07 -7.54
C ASP A 107 2.82 -6.24 -8.67
N VAL A 108 2.15 -6.20 -9.83
CA VAL A 108 2.64 -5.52 -11.03
C VAL A 108 1.98 -4.14 -11.12
N GLY A 109 2.47 -3.20 -10.31
CA GLY A 109 2.02 -1.81 -10.23
C GLY A 109 3.15 -0.85 -9.78
N PRO A 110 2.96 0.49 -9.79
CA PRO A 110 4.08 1.46 -9.82
C PRO A 110 4.98 1.53 -8.57
N ARG A 111 4.70 0.77 -7.49
CA ARG A 111 5.65 -0.19 -6.84
C ARG A 111 5.14 -0.68 -5.48
N PHE A 112 4.77 -1.95 -5.43
CA PHE A 112 4.92 -2.85 -4.28
C PHE A 112 5.63 -4.10 -4.82
N VAL A 113 6.78 -4.48 -4.25
CA VAL A 113 7.50 -5.69 -4.68
C VAL A 113 7.74 -6.56 -3.46
N VAL A 114 7.09 -7.73 -3.43
CA VAL A 114 7.48 -8.87 -2.60
C VAL A 114 8.00 -9.93 -3.56
N GLU A 115 9.32 -9.99 -3.71
CA GLU A 115 9.98 -11.09 -4.40
C GLU A 115 10.48 -12.11 -3.38
N CYS A 116 10.19 -13.38 -3.67
CA CYS A 116 10.92 -14.53 -3.14
C CYS A 116 12.27 -14.66 -3.88
#